data_AF-A0AA88TZX0-F1
#
_entry.id   AF-A0AA88TZX0-F1
#
_cell.length_a   1.000
_cell.length_b   1.000
_cell.length_c   1.000
_cell.angle_alpha   90.00
_cell.angle_beta   90.00
_cell.angle_gamma   90.00
#
_symmetry.space_group_name_H-M   'P 1'
#
loop_
_entity.id
_entity.type
_entity.pdbx_description
1 polymer ?
#
loop_
_entity_poly.entity_id
_entity_poly.type
_entity_poly.pdbx_seq_one_letter_code
_entity_poly.pdbx_strand_id
1 'polypeptide(L)'
;MGPIPEWKELGEEGPTGNEWEDRKVGRRKDFLVRRMELAKHFIRTNIEPEWMVLCLLPVLPPELRPIIQIDGGKLMSSDINELYRRVIYRNNTLTDLLTTSKSTPGELVMCQEKLVQEAVDTLLDNGIRGQPMRDGHNKVYKSFSDVIEGKEGRFRETLLGKRVDYSGRSVIVVGPSLSLHRCGYPYNRRRLLK
;
A
#
# COMPACT_ATOMS: atom_id res chain seq x y z
N MET A 1 -11.28 -26.23 -27.04
CA MET A 1 -9.94 -25.69 -27.35
C MET A 1 -8.94 -26.73 -26.88
N GLY A 2 -8.43 -27.55 -27.79
CA GLY A 2 -7.51 -28.64 -27.45
C GLY A 2 -6.15 -28.11 -26.99
N PRO A 3 -5.34 -28.90 -26.25
CA PRO A 3 -3.99 -28.51 -25.92
C PRO A 3 -3.18 -28.29 -27.22
N ILE A 4 -2.45 -27.18 -27.28
CA ILE A 4 -1.54 -26.82 -28.38
C ILE A 4 -0.50 -27.95 -28.59
N PRO A 5 -0.08 -28.29 -29.82
CA PRO A 5 0.84 -29.41 -30.08
C PRO A 5 2.16 -29.36 -29.29
N GLU A 6 2.66 -28.16 -28.98
CA GLU A 6 3.87 -27.92 -28.17
C GLU A 6 3.79 -28.51 -26.74
N TRP A 7 2.60 -28.74 -26.19
CA TRP A 7 2.45 -29.29 -24.83
C TRP A 7 2.70 -30.80 -24.75
N LYS A 8 2.68 -31.52 -25.88
CA LYS A 8 2.97 -32.96 -25.91
C LYS A 8 4.47 -33.26 -25.80
N GLU A 9 5.32 -32.38 -26.30
CA GLU A 9 6.79 -32.59 -26.30
C GLU A 9 7.41 -32.36 -24.91
N LEU A 10 6.83 -31.48 -24.09
CA LEU A 10 7.29 -31.21 -22.72
C LEU A 10 6.90 -32.30 -21.69
N GLY A 11 6.10 -33.28 -22.09
CA GLY A 11 5.62 -34.37 -21.24
C GLY A 11 6.54 -35.59 -21.18
N GLU A 12 7.52 -35.71 -22.10
CA GLU A 12 8.29 -36.94 -22.30
C GLU A 12 9.82 -36.77 -22.24
N GLU A 13 10.35 -35.63 -21.79
CA GLU A 13 11.79 -35.53 -21.51
C GLU A 13 12.07 -35.95 -20.05
N GLY A 14 12.57 -37.19 -19.88
CA GLY A 14 13.16 -37.65 -18.63
C GLY A 14 14.42 -36.83 -18.26
N PRO A 15 14.90 -36.92 -17.01
CA PRO A 15 16.04 -36.13 -16.55
C PRO A 15 17.27 -36.37 -17.44
N THR A 16 17.89 -35.29 -17.88
CA THR A 16 18.99 -35.30 -18.87
C THR A 16 20.32 -35.79 -18.27
N GLY A 17 20.33 -36.17 -16.98
CA GLY A 17 21.51 -36.58 -16.23
C GLY A 17 22.42 -35.42 -15.81
N ASN A 18 22.10 -34.18 -16.21
CA ASN A 18 22.81 -32.97 -15.83
C ASN A 18 21.92 -32.10 -14.93
N GLU A 19 22.23 -32.06 -13.63
CA GLU A 19 21.45 -31.32 -12.63
C GLU A 19 21.24 -29.84 -12.95
N TRP A 20 22.17 -29.21 -13.68
CA TRP A 20 22.09 -27.79 -14.00
C TRP A 20 21.07 -27.50 -15.10
N GLU A 21 21.02 -28.36 -16.13
CA GLU A 21 20.03 -28.27 -17.21
C GLU A 21 18.63 -28.64 -16.69
N ASP A 22 18.50 -29.69 -15.88
CA ASP A 22 17.22 -30.08 -15.29
C ASP A 22 16.66 -28.97 -14.36
N ARG A 23 17.51 -28.26 -13.61
CA ARG A 23 17.12 -27.10 -12.79
C ARG A 23 16.71 -25.88 -13.64
N LYS A 24 17.30 -25.72 -14.82
CA LYS A 24 16.95 -24.65 -15.77
C LYS A 24 15.60 -24.92 -16.43
N VAL A 25 15.36 -26.17 -16.85
CA VAL A 25 14.07 -26.65 -17.36
C VAL A 25 12.98 -26.52 -16.31
N GLY A 26 13.25 -26.92 -15.05
CA GLY A 26 12.33 -26.75 -13.92
C GLY A 26 11.93 -25.29 -13.69
N ARG A 27 12.91 -24.37 -13.63
CA ARG A 27 12.63 -22.91 -13.51
C ARG A 27 11.80 -22.38 -14.68
N ARG A 28 12.06 -22.84 -15.90
CA ARG A 28 11.31 -22.45 -17.10
C ARG A 28 9.86 -22.94 -16.98
N LYS A 29 9.65 -24.19 -16.58
CA LYS A 29 8.33 -24.79 -16.37
C LYS A 29 7.55 -24.03 -15.29
N ASP A 30 8.15 -23.77 -14.13
CA ASP A 30 7.51 -23.01 -13.04
C ASP A 30 7.10 -21.60 -13.47
N PHE A 31 7.96 -20.93 -14.25
CA PHE A 31 7.67 -19.61 -14.80
C PHE A 31 6.47 -19.64 -15.77
N LEU A 32 6.40 -20.64 -16.65
CA LEU A 32 5.26 -20.82 -17.55
C LEU A 32 3.98 -21.13 -16.76
N VAL A 33 4.05 -22.01 -15.76
CA VAL A 33 2.89 -22.36 -14.91
C VAL A 33 2.32 -21.10 -14.24
N ARG A 34 3.17 -20.26 -13.62
CA ARG A 34 2.73 -19.00 -12.99
C ARG A 34 2.09 -18.03 -13.98
N ARG A 35 2.65 -17.90 -15.19
CA ARG A 35 2.07 -17.05 -16.25
C ARG A 35 0.71 -17.57 -16.72
N MET A 36 0.58 -18.89 -16.89
CA MET A 36 -0.68 -19.51 -17.27
C MET A 36 -1.74 -19.36 -16.18
N GLU A 37 -1.37 -19.52 -14.92
CA GLU A 37 -2.26 -19.27 -13.79
C GLU A 37 -2.76 -17.82 -13.81
N LEU A 38 -1.87 -16.85 -13.94
CA LEU A 38 -2.23 -15.43 -13.99
C LEU A 38 -3.15 -15.11 -15.18
N ALA A 39 -2.86 -15.64 -16.37
CA ALA A 39 -3.74 -15.51 -17.54
C ALA A 39 -5.12 -16.15 -17.34
N LYS A 40 -5.18 -17.34 -16.72
CA LYS A 40 -6.44 -18.00 -16.35
C LYS A 40 -7.26 -17.15 -15.37
N HIS A 41 -6.62 -16.46 -14.43
CA HIS A 41 -7.32 -15.58 -13.49
C HIS A 41 -7.98 -14.41 -14.22
N PHE A 42 -7.25 -13.72 -15.11
CA PHE A 42 -7.82 -12.62 -15.91
C PHE A 42 -9.02 -13.06 -16.74
N ILE A 43 -8.93 -14.22 -17.41
CA ILE A 43 -10.03 -14.77 -18.21
C ILE A 43 -11.25 -15.10 -17.33
N ARG A 44 -11.03 -15.65 -16.14
CA ARG A 44 -12.11 -16.02 -15.21
C ARG A 44 -12.81 -14.83 -14.57
N THR A 45 -12.07 -13.77 -14.24
CA THR A 45 -12.60 -12.58 -13.58
C THR A 45 -13.08 -11.51 -14.56
N ASN A 46 -12.85 -11.70 -15.87
CA ASN A 46 -13.12 -10.72 -16.91
C ASN A 46 -12.48 -9.35 -16.61
N ILE A 47 -11.26 -9.38 -16.05
CA ILE A 47 -10.47 -8.18 -15.78
C ILE A 47 -9.51 -7.98 -16.94
N GLU A 48 -9.52 -6.78 -17.51
CA GLU A 48 -8.62 -6.43 -18.60
C GLU A 48 -7.25 -6.00 -18.04
N PRO A 49 -6.12 -6.52 -18.55
CA PRO A 49 -4.79 -6.17 -18.05
C PRO A 49 -4.45 -4.68 -18.17
N GLU A 50 -5.08 -3.98 -19.11
CA GLU A 50 -4.92 -2.53 -19.29
C GLU A 50 -5.32 -1.73 -18.05
N TRP A 51 -6.21 -2.23 -17.19
CA TRP A 51 -6.60 -1.57 -15.94
C TRP A 51 -5.47 -1.50 -14.91
N MET A 52 -4.38 -2.25 -15.09
CA MET A 52 -3.17 -2.12 -14.28
C MET A 52 -2.39 -0.83 -14.60
N VAL A 53 -2.63 -0.21 -15.76
CA VAL A 53 -2.03 1.06 -16.16
C VAL A 53 -3.00 2.18 -15.81
N LEU A 54 -2.65 2.98 -14.81
CA LEU A 54 -3.51 4.06 -14.32
C LEU A 54 -3.44 5.28 -15.24
N CYS A 55 -4.53 5.57 -15.97
CA CYS A 55 -4.68 6.83 -16.71
C CYS A 55 -5.21 7.97 -15.83
N LEU A 56 -6.03 7.65 -14.84
CA LEU A 56 -6.62 8.60 -13.90
C LEU A 56 -6.40 8.12 -12.47
N LEU A 57 -5.72 8.92 -11.67
CA LEU A 57 -5.46 8.61 -10.26
C LEU A 57 -6.55 9.23 -9.37
N PRO A 58 -7.33 8.43 -8.64
CA PRO A 58 -8.34 8.95 -7.72
C PRO A 58 -7.69 9.67 -6.52
N VAL A 59 -8.32 10.76 -6.10
CA VAL A 59 -7.90 11.54 -4.93
C VAL A 59 -8.80 11.22 -3.75
N LEU A 60 -8.21 10.89 -2.60
CA LEU A 60 -9.00 10.63 -1.39
C LEU A 60 -9.76 11.88 -0.92
N PRO A 61 -10.97 11.69 -0.36
CA PRO A 61 -11.75 12.78 0.20
C PRO A 61 -11.00 13.47 1.37
N PRO A 62 -11.21 14.79 1.58
CA PRO A 62 -10.47 15.58 2.57
C PRO A 62 -10.56 15.05 4.01
N GLU A 63 -11.66 14.39 4.37
CA GLU A 63 -11.92 13.83 5.70
C GLU A 63 -10.92 12.72 6.04
N LEU A 64 -10.44 11.98 5.03
CA LEU A 64 -9.42 10.95 5.21
C LEU A 64 -8.00 11.53 5.19
N ARG A 65 -7.85 12.81 4.83
CA ARG A 65 -6.58 13.52 4.73
C ARG A 65 -6.63 14.91 5.39
N PRO A 66 -6.92 14.97 6.71
CA PRO A 66 -7.17 16.24 7.38
C PRO A 66 -5.95 17.14 7.38
N ILE A 67 -6.21 18.45 7.29
CA ILE A 67 -5.27 19.53 7.55
C ILE A 67 -5.77 20.22 8.81
N ILE A 68 -4.97 20.15 9.87
CA ILE A 68 -5.34 20.63 11.20
C ILE A 68 -4.43 21.80 11.54
N GLN A 69 -5.02 22.93 11.89
CA GLN A 69 -4.29 24.04 12.47
C GLN A 69 -4.07 23.77 13.96
N ILE A 70 -2.82 23.77 14.40
CA ILE A 70 -2.44 23.62 15.81
C ILE A 70 -2.29 25.01 16.43
N ASP A 71 -2.56 25.11 17.73
CA ASP A 71 -2.30 26.30 18.53
C ASP A 71 -0.87 26.81 18.28
N GLY A 72 -0.77 28.11 17.97
CA GLY A 72 0.49 28.74 17.51
C GLY A 72 0.61 28.90 15.98
N GLY A 73 -0.47 28.66 15.23
CA GLY A 73 -0.54 28.99 13.80
C GLY A 73 0.17 27.99 12.87
N LYS A 74 0.71 26.90 13.41
CA LYS A 74 1.34 25.83 12.62
C LYS A 74 0.26 24.95 11.99
N LEU A 75 0.33 24.76 10.68
CA LEU A 75 -0.50 23.80 9.98
C LEU A 75 0.15 22.42 10.04
N MET A 76 -0.61 21.41 10.46
CA MET A 76 -0.24 20.01 10.31
C MET A 76 -1.12 19.37 9.25
N SER A 77 -0.47 18.67 8.34
CA SER A 77 -1.11 18.00 7.22
C SER A 77 -0.74 16.52 7.24
N SER A 78 -1.63 15.67 6.76
CA SER A 78 -1.32 14.26 6.50
C SER A 78 -0.14 14.12 5.51
N ASP A 79 0.71 13.12 5.71
CA ASP A 79 1.84 12.78 4.83
C ASP A 79 1.35 12.53 3.38
N ILE A 80 0.15 11.97 3.22
CA ILE A 80 -0.50 11.70 1.91
C ILE A 80 -0.73 12.98 1.11
N ASN A 81 -1.01 14.11 1.78
CA ASN A 81 -1.21 15.40 1.10
C ASN A 81 0.07 15.90 0.43
N GLU A 82 1.23 15.64 1.06
CA GLU A 82 2.52 15.99 0.47
C GLU A 82 2.81 15.14 -0.78
N LEU A 83 2.53 13.84 -0.69
CA LEU A 83 2.69 12.91 -1.80
C LEU A 83 1.77 13.29 -2.98
N TYR A 84 0.50 13.63 -2.71
CA TYR A 84 -0.40 14.14 -3.75
C TYR A 84 0.08 15.45 -4.37
N ARG A 85 0.54 16.41 -3.55
CA ARG A 85 1.07 17.68 -4.05
C ARG A 85 2.23 17.44 -5.03
N ARG A 86 3.10 16.48 -4.72
CA ARG A 86 4.22 16.11 -5.59
C ARG A 86 3.75 15.52 -6.91
N VAL A 87 2.78 14.60 -6.90
CA VAL A 87 2.20 14.03 -8.13
C VAL A 87 1.61 15.13 -9.01
N ILE A 88 0.79 16.00 -8.42
CA ILE A 88 0.16 17.12 -9.14
C ILE A 88 1.22 18.06 -9.71
N TYR A 89 2.22 18.42 -8.91
CA TYR A 89 3.31 19.29 -9.36
C TYR A 89 4.07 18.70 -10.55
N ARG A 90 4.43 17.41 -10.50
CA ARG A 90 5.13 16.74 -11.60
C ARG A 90 4.26 16.62 -12.85
N ASN A 91 2.98 16.31 -12.69
CA ASN A 91 2.04 16.22 -13.80
C ASN A 91 1.84 17.57 -14.50
N ASN A 92 1.68 18.65 -13.74
CA ASN A 92 1.58 20.00 -14.29
C ASN A 92 2.88 20.42 -14.97
N THR A 93 4.04 20.12 -14.38
CA THR A 93 5.35 20.38 -15.00
C THR A 93 5.49 19.68 -16.35
N LEU A 94 5.08 18.41 -16.46
CA LEU A 94 5.09 17.67 -17.71
C LEU A 94 4.11 18.28 -18.73
N THR A 95 2.91 18.65 -18.29
CA THR A 95 1.89 19.27 -19.14
C THR A 95 2.38 20.60 -19.71
N ASP A 96 2.92 21.47 -18.85
CA ASP A 96 3.46 22.79 -19.24
C ASP A 96 4.64 22.65 -20.22
N LEU A 97 5.47 21.63 -20.02
CA LEU A 97 6.57 21.31 -20.94
C LEU A 97 6.02 20.92 -22.31
N LEU A 98 5.04 20.02 -22.37
CA LEU A 98 4.42 19.59 -23.63
C LEU A 98 3.71 20.73 -24.37
N THR A 99 3.07 21.66 -23.65
CA THR A 99 2.36 22.79 -24.28
C THR A 99 3.29 23.90 -24.76
N THR A 100 4.36 24.18 -24.01
CA THR A 100 5.24 25.33 -24.29
C THR A 100 6.25 25.03 -25.39
N SER A 101 6.60 23.77 -25.62
CA SER A 101 7.82 23.44 -26.33
C SER A 101 7.62 22.45 -27.49
N LYS A 102 7.29 23.00 -28.67
CA LYS A 102 7.23 22.26 -29.95
C LYS A 102 8.57 21.62 -30.38
N SER A 103 9.68 21.97 -29.72
CA SER A 103 11.04 21.51 -30.04
C SER A 103 11.75 20.84 -28.87
N THR A 104 11.02 20.38 -27.85
CA THR A 104 11.69 19.73 -26.71
C THR A 104 12.21 18.35 -27.09
N PRO A 105 13.48 18.04 -26.77
CA PRO A 105 14.05 16.71 -26.98
C PRO A 105 13.21 15.63 -26.30
N GLY A 106 12.96 14.52 -27.01
CA GLY A 106 12.20 13.39 -26.45
C GLY A 106 12.82 12.84 -25.16
N GLU A 107 14.14 12.90 -25.01
CA GLU A 107 14.85 12.51 -23.79
C GLU A 107 14.38 13.30 -22.55
N LEU A 108 14.10 14.59 -22.71
CA LEU A 108 13.64 15.43 -21.60
C LEU A 108 12.21 15.06 -21.20
N VAL A 109 11.35 14.72 -22.17
CA VAL A 109 9.99 14.23 -21.94
C VAL A 109 10.04 12.90 -21.17
N MET A 110 10.85 11.94 -21.62
CA MET A 110 11.03 10.65 -20.94
C MET A 110 11.53 10.82 -19.50
N CYS A 111 12.41 11.78 -19.25
CA CYS A 111 12.86 12.11 -17.90
C CYS A 111 11.73 12.65 -17.02
N GLN A 112 10.86 13.53 -17.55
CA GLN A 112 9.70 14.04 -16.79
C GLN A 112 8.65 12.95 -16.56
N GLU A 113 8.36 12.12 -17.56
CA GLU A 113 7.46 10.96 -17.41
C GLU A 113 7.95 10.02 -16.31
N LYS A 114 9.26 9.74 -16.27
CA LYS A 114 9.87 8.96 -15.19
C LYS A 114 9.66 9.60 -13.81
N LEU A 115 9.79 10.92 -13.69
CA LEU A 115 9.55 11.64 -12.44
C LEU A 115 8.08 11.62 -12.01
N VAL A 116 7.14 11.65 -12.96
CA VAL A 116 5.71 11.46 -12.68
C VAL A 116 5.46 10.04 -12.18
N GLN A 117 6.01 9.02 -12.86
CA GLN A 117 5.89 7.63 -12.44
C GLN A 117 6.47 7.41 -11.04
N GLU A 118 7.65 7.96 -10.75
CA GLU A 118 8.26 7.88 -9.42
C GLU A 118 7.39 8.54 -8.35
N ALA A 119 6.73 9.66 -8.65
CA ALA A 119 5.83 10.31 -7.71
C ALA A 119 4.56 9.50 -7.43
N VAL A 120 4.02 8.82 -8.45
CA VAL A 120 2.86 7.92 -8.30
C VAL A 120 3.27 6.66 -7.51
N ASP A 121 4.44 6.10 -7.82
CA ASP A 121 4.97 4.94 -7.11
C ASP A 121 5.16 5.27 -5.63
N THR A 122 5.75 6.42 -5.28
CA THR A 122 5.93 6.80 -3.87
C THR A 122 4.63 7.10 -3.14
N LEU A 123 3.59 7.56 -3.85
CA LEU A 123 2.26 7.76 -3.29
C LEU A 123 1.60 6.43 -2.91
N LEU A 124 1.68 5.43 -3.80
CA LEU A 124 1.10 4.11 -3.58
C LEU A 124 1.92 3.32 -2.55
N ASP A 125 3.22 3.21 -2.77
CA ASP A 125 4.16 2.49 -1.92
C ASP A 125 5.55 3.15 -1.97
N ASN A 126 5.88 3.87 -0.90
CA ASN A 126 7.12 4.62 -0.77
C ASN A 126 8.36 3.70 -0.60
N GLY A 127 8.20 2.39 -0.43
CA GLY A 127 9.29 1.43 -0.24
C GLY A 127 9.72 0.67 -1.51
N ILE A 128 8.89 0.62 -2.55
CA ILE A 128 9.10 -0.28 -3.71
C ILE A 128 10.42 -0.05 -4.44
N ARG A 129 10.86 1.20 -4.61
CA ARG A 129 12.04 1.55 -5.42
C ARG A 129 13.34 1.70 -4.64
N GLY A 130 13.40 1.21 -3.39
CA GLY A 130 14.60 1.24 -2.58
C GLY A 130 14.61 2.38 -1.56
N GLN A 131 15.18 3.54 -1.90
CA GLN A 131 15.31 4.64 -0.93
C GLN A 131 13.96 5.36 -0.72
N PRO A 132 13.36 5.28 0.47
CA PRO A 132 12.06 5.88 0.70
C PRO A 132 12.17 7.39 0.80
N MET A 133 11.14 8.07 0.34
CA MET A 133 11.06 9.51 0.39
C MET A 133 10.84 10.00 1.83
N ARG A 134 11.59 11.04 2.22
CA ARG A 134 11.59 11.60 3.58
C ARG A 134 11.26 13.08 3.57
N ASP A 135 10.75 13.56 4.70
CA ASP A 135 10.52 14.97 4.97
C ASP A 135 11.82 15.70 5.34
N GLY A 136 11.74 17.02 5.57
CA GLY A 136 12.86 17.85 6.00
C GLY A 136 13.42 17.52 7.39
N HIS A 137 12.68 16.78 8.21
CA HIS A 137 13.09 16.23 9.51
C HIS A 137 13.54 14.76 9.40
N ASN A 138 13.84 14.27 8.19
CA ASN A 138 14.27 12.90 7.91
C ASN A 138 13.24 11.82 8.29
N LYS A 139 11.97 12.19 8.46
CA LYS A 139 10.86 11.26 8.68
C LYS A 139 10.40 10.71 7.33
N VAL A 140 10.27 9.39 7.21
CA VAL A 140 9.71 8.75 6.01
C VAL A 140 8.23 9.10 5.88
N TYR A 141 7.80 9.53 4.69
CA TYR A 141 6.38 9.76 4.41
C TYR A 141 5.63 8.42 4.40
N LYS A 142 4.48 8.37 5.09
CA LYS A 142 3.56 7.23 5.05
C LYS A 142 2.78 7.24 3.72
N SER A 143 2.95 6.18 2.92
CA SER A 143 2.24 5.93 1.65
C SER A 143 0.85 5.32 1.85
N PHE A 144 0.11 5.06 0.77
CA PHE A 144 -1.18 4.37 0.86
C PHE A 144 -1.06 2.96 1.45
N SER A 145 -0.08 2.18 0.99
CA SER A 145 0.20 0.86 1.53
C SER A 145 0.48 0.92 3.04
N ASP A 146 1.29 1.88 3.49
CA ASP A 146 1.63 2.05 4.93
C ASP A 146 0.43 2.41 5.81
N VAL A 147 -0.57 3.09 5.24
CA VAL A 147 -1.80 3.44 5.96
C VAL A 147 -2.69 2.22 6.17
N ILE A 148 -2.65 1.27 5.24
CA ILE A 148 -3.48 0.07 5.27
C ILE A 148 -2.81 -1.04 6.06
N GLU A 149 -1.52 -1.26 5.81
CA GLU A 149 -0.73 -2.37 6.33
C GLU A 149 -0.02 -2.04 7.66
N GLY A 150 0.51 -3.08 8.30
CA GLY A 150 1.29 -2.93 9.53
C GLY A 150 0.45 -2.82 10.80
N LYS A 151 1.14 -2.67 11.94
CA LYS A 151 0.51 -2.65 13.28
C LYS A 151 -0.33 -1.38 13.51
N GLU A 152 0.18 -0.24 13.02
CA GLU A 152 -0.51 1.05 13.01
C GLU A 152 -1.40 1.22 11.76
N GLY A 153 -1.57 0.16 10.97
CA GLY A 153 -2.43 0.19 9.79
C GLY A 153 -3.91 0.17 10.15
N ARG A 154 -4.75 0.67 9.25
CA ARG A 154 -6.22 0.76 9.44
C ARG A 154 -6.86 -0.56 9.83
N PHE A 155 -6.44 -1.68 9.24
CA PHE A 155 -7.02 -2.99 9.56
C PHE A 155 -6.78 -3.39 11.02
N ARG A 156 -5.54 -3.26 11.50
CA ARG A 156 -5.19 -3.74 12.84
C ARG A 156 -5.58 -2.76 13.92
N GLU A 157 -5.37 -1.46 13.69
CA GLU A 157 -5.65 -0.45 14.69
C GLU A 157 -7.13 -0.08 14.75
N THR A 158 -7.80 0.09 13.60
CA THR A 158 -9.17 0.62 13.56
C THR A 158 -10.23 -0.48 13.46
N LEU A 159 -9.96 -1.57 12.76
CA LEU A 159 -10.97 -2.61 12.51
C LEU A 159 -10.94 -3.75 13.54
N LEU A 160 -9.76 -4.23 13.95
CA LEU A 160 -9.65 -5.36 14.89
C LEU A 160 -9.75 -4.98 16.38
N GLY A 161 -9.38 -3.75 16.74
CA GLY A 161 -9.37 -3.31 18.14
C GLY A 161 -9.81 -1.87 18.30
N LYS A 162 -11.10 -1.64 18.55
CA LYS A 162 -11.63 -0.28 18.77
C LYS A 162 -11.54 0.14 20.22
N ARG A 163 -11.34 1.44 20.43
CA ARG A 163 -11.60 2.05 21.73
C ARG A 163 -13.10 2.01 21.98
N VAL A 164 -13.47 1.59 23.18
CA VAL A 164 -14.86 1.40 23.59
C VAL A 164 -15.20 2.39 24.69
N ASP A 165 -16.37 3.00 24.56
CA ASP A 165 -16.97 3.83 25.60
C ASP A 165 -17.38 2.97 26.80
N TYR A 166 -17.69 3.62 27.93
CA TYR A 166 -18.06 2.95 29.19
C TYR A 166 -17.01 1.93 29.67
N SER A 167 -15.72 2.24 29.46
CA SER A 167 -14.60 1.43 29.93
C SER A 167 -13.67 2.23 30.84
N GLY A 168 -12.97 1.53 31.74
CA GLY A 168 -12.02 2.17 32.65
C GLY A 168 -10.97 1.20 33.17
N ARG A 169 -9.76 1.71 33.48
CA ARG A 169 -8.62 0.89 33.95
C ARG A 169 -8.12 1.37 35.31
N SER A 170 -7.97 0.48 36.28
CA SER A 170 -7.51 0.80 37.64
C SER A 170 -6.41 -0.15 38.07
N VAL A 171 -5.60 0.31 39.04
CA VAL A 171 -4.77 -0.59 39.83
C VAL A 171 -5.67 -1.52 40.65
N ILE A 172 -5.29 -2.79 40.71
CA ILE A 172 -6.00 -3.84 41.45
C ILE A 172 -5.33 -3.97 42.83
N VAL A 173 -6.14 -4.05 43.88
CA VAL A 173 -5.69 -4.24 45.27
C VAL A 173 -6.42 -5.44 45.87
N VAL A 174 -5.74 -6.23 46.71
CA VAL A 174 -6.29 -7.44 47.32
C VAL A 174 -7.40 -7.08 48.32
N GLY A 175 -8.58 -7.70 48.17
CA GLY A 175 -9.73 -7.53 49.06
C GLY A 175 -10.15 -8.86 49.71
N PRO A 176 -9.52 -9.28 50.82
CA PRO A 176 -9.72 -10.61 51.40
C PRO A 176 -11.14 -10.86 51.95
N SER A 177 -11.93 -9.81 52.18
CA SER A 177 -13.32 -9.90 52.66
C SER A 177 -14.37 -10.07 51.53
N LEU A 178 -13.95 -10.08 50.26
CA LEU A 178 -14.86 -10.20 49.12
C LEU A 178 -15.08 -11.66 48.73
N SER A 179 -16.32 -12.02 48.44
CA SER A 179 -16.68 -13.32 47.86
C SER A 179 -16.26 -13.40 46.38
N LEU A 180 -16.13 -14.62 45.83
CA LEU A 180 -15.70 -14.88 44.43
C LEU A 180 -16.41 -14.08 43.33
N HIS A 181 -17.70 -13.76 43.52
CA HIS A 181 -18.51 -13.04 42.53
C HIS A 181 -18.50 -11.51 42.72
N ARG A 182 -17.73 -10.98 43.68
CA ARG A 182 -17.70 -9.56 44.02
C ARG A 182 -16.38 -8.92 43.64
N CYS A 183 -16.44 -7.66 43.23
CA CYS A 183 -15.26 -6.81 43.05
C CYS A 183 -15.51 -5.42 43.66
N GLY A 184 -14.45 -4.80 44.17
CA GLY A 184 -14.50 -3.43 44.65
C GLY A 184 -14.31 -2.45 43.49
N TYR A 185 -15.17 -1.44 43.41
CA TYR A 185 -15.05 -0.38 42.40
C TYR A 185 -15.08 1.01 43.05
N PRO A 186 -14.15 1.92 42.72
CA PRO A 186 -14.10 3.24 43.32
C PRO A 186 -15.32 4.08 42.94
N TYR A 187 -15.90 4.75 43.95
CA TYR A 187 -17.14 5.52 43.80
C TYR A 187 -17.05 6.57 42.70
N ASN A 188 -15.94 7.31 42.61
CA ASN A 188 -15.75 8.38 41.62
C ASN A 188 -15.91 7.88 40.18
N ARG A 189 -15.50 6.63 39.91
CA ARG A 189 -15.63 6.09 38.57
C ARG A 189 -17.02 5.50 38.30
N ARG A 190 -17.75 5.08 39.33
CA ARG A 190 -19.12 4.55 39.17
C ARG A 190 -20.03 5.58 38.52
N ARG A 191 -19.76 6.86 38.76
CA ARG A 191 -20.50 7.98 38.17
C ARG A 191 -20.15 8.23 36.69
N LEU A 192 -18.96 7.82 36.25
CA LEU A 192 -18.45 8.05 34.88
C LEU A 192 -18.73 6.89 33.92
N LEU A 193 -18.97 5.69 34.44
CA LEU A 193 -19.31 4.50 33.64
C LEU A 193 -20.83 4.30 33.45
N LYS A 194 -21.65 5.28 33.85
CA LYS A 194 -23.10 5.27 33.66
C LYS A 194 -23.51 6.07 32.44
#